data_AF-A0A923EVJ4-F1
#
_entry.id   AF-A0A923EVJ4-F1
#
_cell.length_a   1.000
_cell.length_b   1.000
_cell.length_c   1.000
_cell.angle_alpha   90.00
_cell.angle_beta   90.00
_cell.angle_gamma   90.00
#
_symmetry.space_group_name_H-M   'P 1'
#
loop_
_entity.id
_entity.type
_entity.pdbx_description
1 polymer ?
#
loop_
_entity_poly.entity_id
_entity_poly.type
_entity_poly.pdbx_seq_one_letter_code
_entity_poly.pdbx_strand_id
1 'polypeptide(L)'
;MASVETVRGTVDLDELGTTLMHEHVFVLTPDVMQNHGHEWWDERERHDDAVRKLRELAQAGVDTIVDPTVIGLGRYIPRIQLINAEVDINIVVATGLYTFDEIPHFFHHRGPGTLLGGPELMTEMFVEDIREGIGETGVRAALLKCVVEERGLTPDQERVQRAVCETHQETGVPITVHTNSAHETGRIALDFYAAHGVDLTKVVVGHAGDSNDLDYLRSLMDRGATIGCDRFGLDLFNPTEQRVATIATLCEQGYADRIVLSHDAACYMDYFSGADAQQALAAAAPNWHYLHISREVLPALRERGVTEGQIRTIVALAQGVKPARVVSEFAGTLKTLRYAFLTVASVLALAYVMNLSGQTQTLGTWIAGTGALFAFLSPTLGWLGTAVTGSDTSANALFATLQQTAAQKTGIDPTLLVAANTSGGVVGKMISPQNLTIAATAVGLHGKESDIFRRVVGWSVGLLIVLCLLVGLQSTVLSWMV
;
A
#
# COMPACT_ATOMS: atom_id res chain seq x y z
N MET A 1 20.22 17.05 -3.95
CA MET A 1 19.41 15.91 -3.46
C MET A 1 19.71 14.74 -4.37
N ALA A 2 19.64 13.51 -3.86
CA ALA A 2 19.82 12.34 -4.71
C ALA A 2 18.53 12.13 -5.54
N SER A 3 18.69 11.82 -6.83
CA SER A 3 17.59 11.70 -7.79
C SER A 3 17.79 10.49 -8.71
N VAL A 4 16.74 10.09 -9.40
CA VAL A 4 16.74 8.99 -10.36
C VAL A 4 16.02 9.39 -11.65
N GLU A 5 16.51 8.88 -12.78
CA GLU A 5 15.87 9.08 -14.08
C GLU A 5 14.65 8.16 -14.23
N THR A 6 13.56 8.72 -14.76
CA THR A 6 12.35 7.98 -15.09
C THR A 6 11.92 8.32 -16.51
N VAL A 7 10.95 7.58 -17.07
CA VAL A 7 10.38 7.85 -18.40
C VAL A 7 9.82 9.27 -18.54
N ARG A 8 9.33 9.86 -17.45
CA ARG A 8 8.78 11.23 -17.40
C ARG A 8 9.81 12.29 -16.99
N GLY A 9 11.08 11.92 -16.85
CA GLY A 9 12.18 12.78 -16.41
C GLY A 9 12.70 12.46 -15.01
N THR A 10 13.61 13.29 -14.51
CA THR A 10 14.26 13.11 -13.22
C THR A 10 13.29 13.30 -12.05
N VAL A 11 13.31 12.37 -11.09
CA VAL A 11 12.52 12.43 -9.85
C VAL A 11 13.47 12.34 -8.65
N ASP A 12 13.20 13.11 -7.59
CA ASP A 12 13.98 13.01 -6.34
C ASP A 12 13.71 11.66 -5.66
N LEU A 13 14.72 11.04 -5.03
CA LEU A 13 14.55 9.72 -4.40
C LEU A 13 13.45 9.72 -3.32
N ASP A 14 13.27 10.84 -2.62
CA ASP A 14 12.23 11.02 -1.60
C ASP A 14 10.80 11.10 -2.18
N GLU A 15 10.66 11.20 -3.50
CA GLU A 15 9.39 11.27 -4.23
C GLU A 15 9.05 9.97 -4.95
N LEU A 16 9.89 8.93 -4.86
CA LEU A 16 9.62 7.63 -5.49
C LEU A 16 8.41 6.91 -4.89
N GLY A 17 8.09 7.16 -3.62
CA GLY A 17 6.97 6.51 -2.94
C GLY A 17 7.09 4.98 -2.95
N THR A 18 5.96 4.28 -2.84
CA THR A 18 5.95 2.81 -2.85
C THR A 18 6.48 2.30 -4.20
N THR A 19 7.60 1.56 -4.16
CA THR A 19 8.31 1.13 -5.37
C THR A 19 8.33 -0.39 -5.50
N LEU A 20 7.90 -0.89 -6.66
CA LEU A 20 8.11 -2.29 -7.06
C LEU A 20 9.38 -2.38 -7.93
N MET A 21 10.37 -3.13 -7.47
CA MET A 21 11.75 -3.06 -7.98
C MET A 21 12.03 -3.91 -9.23
N HIS A 22 11.07 -4.71 -9.68
CA HIS A 22 11.22 -5.63 -10.81
C HIS A 22 9.85 -6.00 -11.38
N GLU A 23 9.37 -5.15 -12.29
CA GLU A 23 8.16 -5.39 -13.08
C GLU A 23 8.52 -5.27 -14.55
N HIS A 24 7.66 -5.70 -15.46
CA HIS A 24 7.82 -5.43 -16.88
C HIS A 24 6.58 -4.70 -17.36
N VAL A 25 6.66 -3.79 -18.33
CA VAL A 25 5.43 -3.38 -19.04
C VAL A 25 5.15 -4.39 -20.14
N PHE A 26 6.15 -4.72 -20.96
CA PHE A 26 6.04 -5.71 -22.03
C PHE A 26 7.31 -6.55 -22.13
N VAL A 27 7.14 -7.86 -22.33
CA VAL A 27 8.24 -8.77 -22.70
C VAL A 27 7.93 -9.34 -24.07
N LEU A 28 8.74 -8.98 -25.06
CA LEU A 28 8.45 -9.27 -26.47
C LEU A 28 9.72 -9.71 -27.20
N THR A 29 9.53 -10.45 -28.29
CA THR A 29 10.57 -10.83 -29.24
C THR A 29 10.40 -9.98 -30.50
N PRO A 30 11.18 -8.89 -30.70
CA PRO A 30 10.90 -7.89 -31.74
C PRO A 30 10.77 -8.46 -33.15
N ASP A 31 11.64 -9.39 -33.54
CA ASP A 31 11.65 -9.95 -34.89
C ASP A 31 10.43 -10.84 -35.14
N VAL A 32 10.03 -11.64 -34.14
CA VAL A 32 8.80 -12.44 -34.21
C VAL A 32 7.59 -11.52 -34.26
N MET A 33 7.60 -10.46 -33.46
CA MET A 33 6.52 -9.48 -33.43
C MET A 33 6.31 -8.77 -34.77
N GLN A 34 7.40 -8.34 -35.40
CA GLN A 34 7.33 -7.65 -36.70
C GLN A 34 6.79 -8.55 -37.81
N ASN A 35 7.12 -9.85 -37.79
CA ASN A 35 6.75 -10.77 -38.86
C ASN A 35 5.40 -11.47 -38.63
N HIS A 36 5.10 -11.84 -37.37
CA HIS A 36 3.96 -12.70 -37.01
C HIS A 36 3.00 -12.06 -36.00
N GLY A 37 3.32 -10.89 -35.46
CA GLY A 37 2.50 -10.23 -34.45
C GLY A 37 1.06 -9.95 -34.90
N HIS A 38 0.83 -9.74 -36.19
CA HIS A 38 -0.49 -9.48 -36.76
C HIS A 38 -1.54 -10.56 -36.43
N GLU A 39 -1.13 -11.76 -36.01
CA GLU A 39 -2.04 -12.84 -35.61
C GLU A 39 -2.60 -12.68 -34.18
N TRP A 40 -1.89 -11.99 -33.28
CA TRP A 40 -2.20 -11.98 -31.84
C TRP A 40 -1.95 -10.64 -31.13
N TRP A 41 -1.44 -9.64 -31.83
CA TRP A 41 -1.10 -8.33 -31.31
C TRP A 41 -1.84 -7.21 -32.03
N ASP A 42 -2.54 -6.41 -31.23
CA ASP A 42 -3.05 -5.11 -31.63
C ASP A 42 -2.42 -4.04 -30.72
N GLU A 43 -1.71 -3.09 -31.33
CA GLU A 43 -0.96 -2.07 -30.59
C GLU A 43 -1.86 -1.20 -29.71
N ARG A 44 -3.08 -0.90 -30.16
CA ARG A 44 -4.01 -0.04 -29.42
C ARG A 44 -4.65 -0.80 -28.28
N GLU A 45 -5.08 -2.04 -28.50
CA GLU A 45 -5.60 -2.91 -27.43
C GLU A 45 -4.56 -3.09 -26.32
N ARG A 46 -3.31 -3.36 -26.68
CA ARG A 46 -2.21 -3.58 -25.72
C ARG A 46 -1.83 -2.31 -24.98
N HIS A 47 -1.88 -1.16 -25.66
CA HIS A 47 -1.73 0.14 -25.04
C HIS A 47 -2.83 0.39 -24.00
N ASP A 48 -4.10 0.25 -24.38
CA ASP A 48 -5.25 0.51 -23.51
C ASP A 48 -5.28 -0.44 -22.31
N ASP A 49 -4.92 -1.72 -22.50
CA ASP A 49 -4.79 -2.70 -21.42
C ASP A 49 -3.65 -2.35 -20.44
N ALA A 50 -2.48 -1.94 -20.94
CA ALA A 50 -1.37 -1.52 -20.10
C ALA A 50 -1.72 -0.26 -19.28
N VAL A 51 -2.34 0.75 -19.92
CA VAL A 51 -2.83 1.95 -19.23
C VAL A 51 -3.82 1.59 -18.13
N ARG A 52 -4.76 0.67 -18.40
CA ARG A 52 -5.71 0.19 -17.39
C ARG A 52 -5.01 -0.48 -16.21
N LYS A 53 -4.15 -1.47 -16.46
CA LYS A 53 -3.42 -2.22 -15.42
C LYS A 53 -2.56 -1.29 -14.55
N LEU A 54 -1.84 -0.35 -15.16
CA LEU A 54 -0.98 0.58 -14.43
C LEU A 54 -1.78 1.65 -13.65
N ARG A 55 -2.96 2.07 -14.14
CA ARG A 55 -3.88 2.91 -13.36
C ARG A 55 -4.44 2.17 -12.14
N GLU A 56 -4.81 0.90 -12.29
CA GLU A 56 -5.24 0.06 -11.17
C GLU A 56 -4.12 -0.09 -10.13
N LEU A 57 -2.87 -0.26 -10.60
CA LEU A 57 -1.68 -0.31 -9.74
C LEU A 57 -1.46 1.00 -8.97
N ALA A 58 -1.53 2.14 -9.65
CA ALA A 58 -1.43 3.46 -9.01
C ALA A 58 -2.54 3.67 -7.96
N GLN A 59 -3.78 3.27 -8.26
CA GLN A 59 -4.92 3.33 -7.33
C GLN A 59 -4.72 2.42 -6.11
N ALA A 60 -3.95 1.34 -6.24
CA ALA A 60 -3.56 0.47 -5.14
C ALA A 60 -2.42 1.05 -4.27
N GLY A 61 -1.95 2.28 -4.56
CA GLY A 61 -0.98 3.00 -3.75
C GLY A 61 0.48 2.71 -4.11
N VAL A 62 0.75 2.17 -5.30
CA VAL A 62 2.10 2.05 -5.85
C VAL A 62 2.43 3.29 -6.66
N ASP A 63 3.54 3.94 -6.33
CA ASP A 63 3.95 5.21 -6.93
C ASP A 63 5.01 5.02 -8.04
N THR A 64 5.81 3.95 -7.97
CA THR A 64 6.89 3.67 -8.93
C THR A 64 6.98 2.17 -9.26
N ILE A 65 7.25 1.87 -10.53
CA ILE A 65 7.77 0.56 -10.96
C ILE A 65 9.15 0.72 -11.59
N VAL A 66 10.00 -0.28 -11.39
CA VAL A 66 11.26 -0.44 -12.13
C VAL A 66 11.05 -1.50 -13.20
N ASP A 67 11.26 -1.11 -14.46
CA ASP A 67 11.15 -1.96 -15.64
C ASP A 67 12.54 -2.36 -16.15
N PRO A 68 13.03 -3.58 -15.83
CA PRO A 68 14.31 -4.07 -16.29
C PRO A 68 14.21 -4.79 -17.65
N THR A 69 13.20 -4.46 -18.48
CA THR A 69 13.16 -4.89 -19.87
C THR A 69 14.32 -4.26 -20.64
N VAL A 70 15.23 -5.09 -21.17
CA VAL A 70 16.44 -4.67 -21.90
C VAL A 70 16.54 -5.34 -23.27
N ILE A 71 17.69 -5.20 -23.95
CA ILE A 71 17.96 -5.93 -25.19
C ILE A 71 17.82 -7.43 -24.89
N GLY A 72 17.10 -8.15 -25.75
CA GLY A 72 16.74 -9.57 -25.54
C GLY A 72 15.33 -9.78 -24.95
N LEU A 73 14.72 -8.76 -24.33
CA LEU A 73 13.34 -8.81 -23.82
C LEU A 73 12.36 -7.89 -24.57
N GLY A 74 12.81 -7.29 -25.68
CA GLY A 74 11.95 -6.47 -26.54
C GLY A 74 11.73 -5.03 -26.06
N ARG A 75 12.69 -4.47 -25.33
CA ARG A 75 12.67 -3.06 -24.89
C ARG A 75 12.39 -2.12 -26.06
N TYR A 76 11.32 -1.33 -25.96
CA TYR A 76 10.99 -0.28 -26.92
C TYR A 76 10.38 0.94 -26.22
N ILE A 77 11.24 1.92 -25.92
CA ILE A 77 10.91 3.08 -25.07
C ILE A 77 9.81 4.00 -25.62
N PRO A 78 9.66 4.25 -26.94
CA PRO A 78 8.57 5.09 -27.45
C PRO A 78 7.18 4.60 -27.02
N ARG A 79 6.97 3.27 -26.96
CA ARG A 79 5.72 2.68 -26.45
C ARG A 79 5.53 2.98 -24.97
N ILE A 80 6.59 2.87 -24.17
CA ILE A 80 6.55 3.14 -22.73
C ILE A 80 6.27 4.62 -22.45
N GLN A 81 6.82 5.55 -23.26
CA GLN A 81 6.53 6.99 -23.15
C GLN A 81 5.05 7.30 -23.37
N LEU A 82 4.43 6.72 -24.41
CA LEU A 82 3.01 6.92 -24.69
C LEU A 82 2.13 6.45 -23.54
N ILE A 83 2.40 5.25 -23.01
CA ILE A 83 1.66 4.71 -21.85
C ILE A 83 1.91 5.55 -20.60
N ASN A 84 3.16 5.92 -20.32
CA ASN A 84 3.50 6.65 -19.09
C ASN A 84 2.92 8.07 -19.05
N ALA A 85 2.64 8.67 -20.22
CA ALA A 85 1.95 9.95 -20.31
C ALA A 85 0.47 9.88 -19.84
N GLU A 86 -0.12 8.69 -19.76
CA GLU A 86 -1.52 8.48 -19.42
C GLU A 86 -1.77 7.92 -18.01
N VAL A 87 -0.71 7.57 -17.28
CA VAL A 87 -0.79 6.94 -15.96
C VAL A 87 0.01 7.70 -14.92
N ASP A 88 -0.45 7.70 -13.68
CA ASP A 88 0.22 8.42 -12.59
C ASP A 88 1.12 7.48 -11.78
N ILE A 89 2.11 6.87 -12.46
CA ILE A 89 3.12 6.01 -11.85
C ILE A 89 4.49 6.30 -12.48
N ASN A 90 5.53 6.48 -11.68
CA ASN A 90 6.87 6.60 -12.24
C ASN A 90 7.30 5.25 -12.84
N ILE A 91 7.96 5.28 -14.01
CA ILE A 91 8.56 4.10 -14.61
C ILE A 91 10.06 4.36 -14.75
N VAL A 92 10.85 3.63 -13.96
CA VAL A 92 12.31 3.65 -14.01
C VAL A 92 12.74 2.56 -14.99
N VAL A 93 13.53 2.88 -16.01
CA VAL A 93 13.89 1.93 -17.08
C VAL A 93 15.36 1.52 -17.01
N ALA A 94 15.65 0.31 -17.50
CA ALA A 94 17.00 -0.24 -17.51
C ALA A 94 17.68 -0.20 -18.89
N THR A 95 19.01 -0.36 -18.86
CA THR A 95 19.83 -0.80 -19.98
C THR A 95 20.58 -2.08 -19.63
N GLY A 96 21.12 -2.76 -20.63
CA GLY A 96 21.80 -4.04 -20.47
C GLY A 96 21.39 -5.07 -21.51
N LEU A 97 21.64 -6.34 -21.20
CA LEU A 97 21.41 -7.45 -22.12
C LEU A 97 20.90 -8.68 -21.36
N TYR A 98 19.80 -9.24 -21.86
CA TYR A 98 19.20 -10.47 -21.37
C TYR A 98 19.49 -11.61 -22.35
N THR A 99 20.30 -12.56 -21.91
CA THR A 99 20.53 -13.83 -22.61
C THR A 99 20.94 -14.90 -21.60
N PHE A 100 20.54 -16.15 -21.83
CA PHE A 100 20.90 -17.28 -20.98
C PHE A 100 22.19 -17.98 -21.39
N ASP A 101 22.60 -17.84 -22.66
CA ASP A 101 23.74 -18.58 -23.20
C ASP A 101 24.54 -17.71 -24.16
N GLU A 102 24.03 -17.52 -25.39
CA GLU A 102 24.73 -16.81 -26.46
C GLU A 102 24.31 -15.35 -26.55
N ILE A 103 25.26 -14.45 -26.83
CA ILE A 103 24.94 -13.05 -27.10
C ILE A 103 24.20 -12.90 -28.44
N PRO A 104 23.44 -11.81 -28.66
CA PRO A 104 22.83 -11.56 -29.96
C PRO A 104 23.86 -11.55 -31.09
N HIS A 105 23.47 -12.05 -32.25
CA HIS A 105 24.34 -12.16 -33.45
C HIS A 105 25.08 -10.85 -33.79
N PHE A 106 24.49 -9.70 -33.49
CA PHE A 106 25.12 -8.38 -33.63
C PHE A 106 26.50 -8.28 -32.94
N PHE A 107 26.69 -8.95 -31.80
CA PHE A 107 27.91 -8.91 -31.00
C PHE A 107 28.90 -10.05 -31.31
N HIS A 108 28.50 -11.10 -32.04
CA HIS A 108 29.37 -12.25 -32.35
C HIS A 108 30.63 -11.86 -33.13
N HIS A 109 30.49 -10.91 -34.05
CA HIS A 109 31.58 -10.52 -34.93
C HIS A 109 32.24 -9.21 -34.54
N ARG A 110 31.71 -8.48 -33.55
CA ARG A 110 32.16 -7.13 -33.19
C ARG A 110 32.57 -7.05 -31.73
N GLY A 111 33.67 -6.36 -31.47
CA GLY A 111 34.21 -6.11 -30.13
C GLY A 111 35.54 -6.83 -29.85
N PRO A 112 36.02 -6.78 -28.60
CA PRO A 112 37.34 -7.29 -28.26
C PRO A 112 37.46 -8.80 -28.54
N GLY A 113 38.47 -9.19 -29.31
CA GLY A 113 38.75 -10.61 -29.60
C GLY A 113 37.85 -11.27 -30.65
N THR A 114 36.92 -10.54 -31.29
CA THR A 114 36.08 -11.08 -32.36
C THR A 114 36.71 -10.92 -33.75
N LEU A 115 36.09 -11.50 -34.79
CA LEU A 115 36.58 -11.46 -36.18
C LEU A 115 36.80 -10.03 -36.72
N LEU A 116 35.84 -9.11 -36.49
CA LEU A 116 35.96 -7.73 -36.94
C LEU A 116 36.69 -6.84 -35.92
N GLY A 117 36.91 -7.33 -34.70
CA GLY A 117 37.53 -6.58 -33.62
C GLY A 117 36.73 -5.34 -33.20
N GLY A 118 37.40 -4.42 -32.50
CA GLY A 118 36.85 -3.14 -32.05
C GLY A 118 36.72 -3.03 -30.51
N PRO A 119 36.28 -1.87 -30.01
CA PRO A 119 35.99 -1.66 -28.59
C PRO A 119 34.75 -2.46 -28.15
N GLU A 120 34.55 -2.59 -26.83
CA GLU A 120 33.36 -3.26 -26.29
C GLU A 120 32.11 -2.40 -26.50
N LEU A 121 31.31 -2.79 -27.50
CA LEU A 121 30.11 -2.06 -27.92
C LEU A 121 29.01 -2.11 -26.86
N MET A 122 28.95 -3.19 -26.06
CA MET A 122 27.94 -3.28 -25.00
C MET A 122 28.15 -2.17 -23.97
N THR A 123 29.39 -1.97 -23.50
CA THR A 123 29.72 -0.90 -22.55
C THR A 123 29.37 0.47 -23.13
N GLU A 124 29.75 0.74 -24.39
CA GLU A 124 29.45 2.01 -25.08
C GLU A 124 27.94 2.28 -25.14
N MET A 125 27.15 1.30 -25.60
CA MET A 125 25.69 1.43 -25.72
C MET A 125 25.02 1.65 -24.36
N PHE A 126 25.45 0.93 -23.32
CA PHE A 126 24.85 1.06 -21.99
C PHE A 126 25.19 2.42 -21.36
N VAL A 127 26.42 2.92 -21.54
CA VAL A 127 26.82 4.25 -21.06
C VAL A 127 26.04 5.34 -21.79
N GLU A 128 25.85 5.22 -23.11
CA GLU A 128 25.03 6.14 -23.92
C GLU A 128 23.57 6.18 -23.42
N ASP A 129 22.95 5.01 -23.24
CA ASP A 129 21.59 4.88 -22.70
C ASP A 129 21.42 5.58 -21.33
N ILE A 130 22.45 5.57 -20.50
CA ILE A 130 22.44 6.17 -19.15
C ILE A 130 22.71 7.68 -19.19
N ARG A 131 23.63 8.14 -20.03
CA ARG A 131 24.09 9.55 -20.03
C ARG A 131 23.33 10.44 -20.98
N GLU A 132 23.03 9.92 -22.17
CA GLU A 132 22.49 10.66 -23.31
C GLU A 132 21.02 10.31 -23.55
N GLY A 133 20.66 9.03 -23.42
CA GLY A 133 19.30 8.53 -23.53
C GLY A 133 19.18 7.33 -24.48
N ILE A 134 18.08 6.59 -24.35
CA ILE A 134 17.84 5.36 -25.11
C ILE A 134 17.29 5.72 -26.49
N GLY A 135 18.10 5.47 -27.53
CA GLY A 135 17.77 5.85 -28.90
C GLY A 135 17.50 7.36 -29.02
N GLU A 136 16.47 7.75 -29.78
CA GLU A 136 16.12 9.17 -29.98
C GLU A 136 15.10 9.69 -28.94
N THR A 137 14.87 8.96 -27.84
CA THR A 137 13.74 9.24 -26.93
C THR A 137 14.02 10.28 -25.86
N GLY A 138 15.29 10.57 -25.58
CA GLY A 138 15.73 11.41 -24.47
C GLY A 138 15.49 10.80 -23.07
N VAL A 139 14.94 9.58 -22.98
CA VAL A 139 14.75 8.86 -21.71
C VAL A 139 16.04 8.15 -21.35
N ARG A 140 16.54 8.37 -20.14
CA ARG A 140 17.79 7.77 -19.66
C ARG A 140 17.52 6.52 -18.82
N ALA A 141 18.35 5.50 -19.01
CA ALA A 141 18.36 4.33 -18.15
C ALA A 141 18.93 4.67 -16.77
N ALA A 142 18.33 4.11 -15.73
CA ALA A 142 18.71 4.36 -14.33
C ALA A 142 19.36 3.16 -13.64
N LEU A 143 19.37 2.00 -14.30
CA LEU A 143 19.97 0.76 -13.80
C LEU A 143 20.44 -0.15 -14.93
N LEU A 144 21.32 -1.08 -14.58
CA LEU A 144 21.79 -2.15 -15.45
C LEU A 144 21.02 -3.44 -15.19
N LYS A 145 20.71 -4.20 -16.25
CA LYS A 145 20.13 -5.54 -16.16
C LYS A 145 20.94 -6.56 -16.96
N CYS A 146 21.21 -7.70 -16.35
CA CYS A 146 21.86 -8.85 -17.00
C CYS A 146 21.41 -10.17 -16.37
N VAL A 147 22.02 -11.27 -16.78
CA VAL A 147 21.63 -12.64 -16.40
C VAL A 147 22.87 -13.44 -15.99
N VAL A 148 22.76 -14.22 -14.91
CA VAL A 148 23.62 -15.38 -14.63
C VAL A 148 22.69 -16.54 -14.31
N GLU A 149 22.47 -17.42 -15.27
CA GLU A 149 21.51 -18.53 -15.17
C GLU A 149 22.21 -19.87 -14.84
N GLU A 150 21.53 -21.01 -14.86
CA GLU A 150 22.05 -22.34 -14.48
C GLU A 150 23.43 -22.68 -15.07
N ARG A 151 23.71 -22.25 -16.30
CA ARG A 151 25.00 -22.51 -16.97
C ARG A 151 26.16 -21.67 -16.44
N GLY A 152 25.90 -20.73 -15.54
CA GLY A 152 26.88 -19.83 -14.95
C GLY A 152 27.49 -18.88 -15.98
N LEU A 153 28.79 -18.65 -15.85
CA LEU A 153 29.53 -17.70 -16.67
C LEU A 153 30.19 -18.41 -17.86
N THR A 154 29.44 -18.63 -18.94
CA THR A 154 30.00 -18.98 -20.26
C THR A 154 30.86 -17.83 -20.79
N PRO A 155 31.73 -18.03 -21.81
CA PRO A 155 32.53 -16.94 -22.37
C PRO A 155 31.69 -15.73 -22.82
N ASP A 156 30.51 -16.00 -23.39
CA ASP A 156 29.55 -14.98 -23.80
C ASP A 156 28.95 -14.27 -22.59
N GLN A 157 28.55 -15.01 -21.54
CA GLN A 157 28.09 -14.41 -20.28
C GLN A 157 29.17 -13.58 -19.60
N GLU A 158 30.41 -14.07 -19.51
CA GLU A 158 31.54 -13.31 -18.94
C GLU A 158 31.74 -11.99 -19.67
N ARG A 159 31.58 -11.97 -21.00
CA ARG A 159 31.66 -10.75 -21.80
C ARG A 159 30.54 -9.77 -21.43
N VAL A 160 29.31 -10.24 -21.30
CA VAL A 160 28.17 -9.39 -20.85
C VAL A 160 28.42 -8.85 -19.44
N GLN A 161 28.83 -9.71 -18.51
CA GLN A 161 29.07 -9.32 -17.12
C GLN A 161 30.22 -8.32 -16.99
N ARG A 162 31.28 -8.45 -17.82
CA ARG A 162 32.37 -7.47 -17.88
C ARG A 162 31.87 -6.11 -18.35
N ALA A 163 31.08 -6.07 -19.43
CA ALA A 163 30.49 -4.82 -19.92
C ALA A 163 29.61 -4.14 -18.86
N VAL A 164 28.79 -4.92 -18.14
CA VAL A 164 27.97 -4.41 -17.02
C VAL A 164 28.82 -3.85 -15.89
N CYS A 165 29.90 -4.53 -15.49
CA CYS A 165 30.81 -4.04 -14.45
C CYS A 165 31.46 -2.70 -14.87
N GLU A 166 31.97 -2.63 -16.09
CA GLU A 166 32.60 -1.44 -16.64
C GLU A 166 31.61 -0.26 -16.69
N THR A 167 30.39 -0.48 -17.20
CA THR A 167 29.35 0.56 -17.21
C THR A 167 28.98 1.00 -15.80
N HIS A 168 28.84 0.08 -14.84
CA HIS A 168 28.58 0.42 -13.45
C HIS A 168 29.69 1.30 -12.86
N GLN A 169 30.94 0.96 -13.10
CA GLN A 169 32.08 1.74 -12.60
C GLN A 169 32.15 3.13 -13.22
N GLU A 170 31.78 3.26 -14.49
CA GLU A 170 31.83 4.53 -15.19
C GLU A 170 30.67 5.47 -14.86
N THR A 171 29.50 4.92 -14.54
CA THR A 171 28.24 5.69 -14.38
C THR A 171 27.72 5.71 -12.95
N GLY A 172 28.08 4.73 -12.14
CA GLY A 172 27.63 4.56 -10.76
C GLY A 172 26.20 4.05 -10.59
N VAL A 173 25.48 3.72 -11.68
CA VAL A 173 24.10 3.20 -11.62
C VAL A 173 24.06 1.79 -11.03
N PRO A 174 22.99 1.40 -10.29
CA PRO A 174 22.89 0.06 -9.72
C PRO A 174 22.75 -1.05 -10.77
N ILE A 175 23.06 -2.28 -10.37
CA ILE A 175 22.94 -3.49 -11.18
C ILE A 175 21.80 -4.34 -10.61
N THR A 176 20.89 -4.79 -11.46
CA THR A 176 19.97 -5.89 -11.15
C THR A 176 20.37 -7.10 -12.00
N VAL A 177 20.71 -8.22 -11.36
CA VAL A 177 21.09 -9.46 -12.07
C VAL A 177 19.97 -10.49 -11.95
N HIS A 178 19.50 -11.03 -13.05
CA HIS A 178 18.62 -12.21 -13.08
C HIS A 178 19.43 -13.44 -12.67
N THR A 179 18.92 -14.23 -11.73
CA THR A 179 19.62 -15.42 -11.24
C THR A 179 18.70 -16.63 -11.10
N ASN A 180 19.31 -17.81 -11.09
CA ASN A 180 18.71 -19.06 -10.68
C ASN A 180 19.01 -19.34 -9.21
N SER A 181 17.97 -19.32 -8.38
CA SER A 181 18.06 -19.61 -6.94
C SER A 181 18.35 -21.08 -6.63
N ALA A 182 17.84 -22.02 -7.42
CA ALA A 182 18.08 -23.45 -7.21
C ALA A 182 19.55 -23.85 -7.46
N HIS A 183 20.23 -23.08 -8.31
CA HIS A 183 21.65 -23.26 -8.63
C HIS A 183 22.56 -22.25 -7.92
N GLU A 184 22.02 -21.46 -6.99
CA GLU A 184 22.75 -20.45 -6.20
C GLU A 184 23.60 -19.46 -7.03
N THR A 185 23.19 -19.21 -8.27
CA THR A 185 23.97 -18.40 -9.24
C THR A 185 24.16 -16.95 -8.81
N GLY A 186 23.39 -16.46 -7.83
CA GLY A 186 23.65 -15.19 -7.14
C GLY A 186 25.04 -15.13 -6.51
N ARG A 187 25.55 -16.23 -5.95
CA ARG A 187 26.93 -16.28 -5.41
C ARG A 187 27.96 -16.09 -6.51
N ILE A 188 27.76 -16.74 -7.66
CA ILE A 188 28.63 -16.64 -8.83
C ILE A 188 28.66 -15.21 -9.35
N ALA A 189 27.50 -14.56 -9.47
CA ALA A 189 27.40 -13.17 -9.89
C ALA A 189 28.15 -12.23 -8.93
N LEU A 190 27.92 -12.35 -7.62
CA LEU A 190 28.59 -11.50 -6.63
C LEU A 190 30.10 -11.74 -6.57
N ASP A 191 30.58 -12.97 -6.77
CA ASP A 191 32.01 -13.29 -6.87
C ASP A 191 32.67 -12.59 -8.06
N PHE A 192 32.01 -12.65 -9.22
CA PHE A 192 32.48 -11.94 -10.41
C PHE A 192 32.51 -10.42 -10.19
N TYR A 193 31.43 -9.85 -9.65
CA TYR A 193 31.34 -8.41 -9.38
C TYR A 193 32.37 -7.93 -8.35
N ALA A 194 32.59 -8.68 -7.28
CA ALA A 194 33.61 -8.38 -6.29
C ALA A 194 35.02 -8.40 -6.91
N ALA A 195 35.32 -9.42 -7.73
CA ALA A 195 36.61 -9.53 -8.43
C ALA A 195 36.85 -8.38 -9.42
N HIS A 196 35.79 -7.78 -9.95
CA HIS A 196 35.86 -6.63 -10.85
C HIS A 196 35.73 -5.28 -10.13
N GLY A 197 35.63 -5.25 -8.79
CA GLY A 197 35.58 -4.01 -8.02
C GLY A 197 34.24 -3.25 -8.10
N VAL A 198 33.14 -3.97 -8.29
CA VAL A 198 31.78 -3.42 -8.17
C VAL A 198 31.42 -3.24 -6.70
N ASP A 199 30.75 -2.13 -6.37
CA ASP A 199 30.14 -1.94 -5.06
C ASP A 199 28.90 -2.83 -4.92
N LEU A 200 29.04 -3.94 -4.19
CA LEU A 200 27.96 -4.91 -4.02
C LEU A 200 26.73 -4.32 -3.31
N THR A 201 26.86 -3.19 -2.61
CA THR A 201 25.70 -2.52 -2.00
C THR A 201 24.76 -1.90 -3.02
N LYS A 202 25.19 -1.81 -4.28
CA LYS A 202 24.39 -1.36 -5.43
C LYS A 202 23.94 -2.51 -6.33
N VAL A 203 24.02 -3.75 -5.86
CA VAL A 203 23.60 -4.93 -6.62
C VAL A 203 22.32 -5.51 -6.02
N VAL A 204 21.31 -5.67 -6.87
CA VAL A 204 20.10 -6.46 -6.60
C VAL A 204 20.25 -7.83 -7.24
N VAL A 205 20.26 -8.88 -6.42
CA VAL A 205 20.25 -10.28 -6.88
C VAL A 205 18.79 -10.69 -7.10
N GLY A 206 18.32 -10.54 -8.34
CA GLY A 206 16.96 -10.85 -8.74
C GLY A 206 16.64 -12.34 -8.64
N HIS A 207 15.38 -12.66 -8.38
CA HIS A 207 14.84 -14.02 -8.19
C HIS A 207 15.42 -14.80 -7.00
N ALA A 208 16.22 -14.16 -6.15
CA ALA A 208 16.72 -14.75 -4.91
C ALA A 208 15.57 -15.24 -4.02
N GLY A 209 14.43 -14.55 -3.99
CA GLY A 209 13.25 -14.94 -3.22
C GLY A 209 12.53 -16.21 -3.70
N ASP A 210 12.99 -16.84 -4.80
CA ASP A 210 12.57 -18.19 -5.18
C ASP A 210 13.19 -19.26 -4.25
N SER A 211 14.25 -18.93 -3.49
CA SER A 211 14.81 -19.80 -2.47
C SER A 211 14.19 -19.57 -1.08
N ASN A 212 14.07 -20.66 -0.31
CA ASN A 212 13.80 -20.61 1.13
C ASN A 212 15.04 -21.00 1.97
N ASP A 213 16.20 -21.16 1.33
CA ASP A 213 17.47 -21.43 1.99
C ASP A 213 18.04 -20.14 2.60
N LEU A 214 17.94 -20.03 3.93
CA LEU A 214 18.42 -18.87 4.66
C LEU A 214 19.95 -18.74 4.65
N ASP A 215 20.71 -19.83 4.48
CA ASP A 215 22.18 -19.77 4.37
C ASP A 215 22.59 -19.17 3.04
N TYR A 216 21.91 -19.57 1.96
CA TYR A 216 22.08 -18.94 0.65
C TYR A 216 21.73 -17.45 0.70
N LEU A 217 20.53 -17.09 1.16
CA LEU A 217 20.08 -15.70 1.17
C LEU A 217 20.97 -14.80 2.03
N ARG A 218 21.35 -15.25 3.25
CA ARG A 218 22.27 -14.50 4.13
C ARG A 218 23.64 -14.33 3.49
N SER A 219 24.16 -15.35 2.82
CA SER A 219 25.46 -15.24 2.15
C SER A 219 25.51 -14.16 1.06
N LEU A 220 24.37 -13.80 0.47
CA LEU A 220 24.26 -12.68 -0.47
C LEU A 220 24.18 -11.33 0.28
N MET A 221 23.28 -11.25 1.28
CA MET A 221 23.03 -10.01 2.01
C MET A 221 24.19 -9.57 2.90
N ASP A 222 24.92 -10.52 3.50
CA ASP A 222 26.11 -10.25 4.33
C ASP A 222 27.26 -9.63 3.51
N ARG A 223 27.25 -9.83 2.19
CA ARG A 223 28.19 -9.18 1.25
C ARG A 223 27.73 -7.78 0.84
N GLY A 224 26.58 -7.34 1.33
CA GLY A 224 25.98 -6.04 1.05
C GLY A 224 24.96 -6.06 -0.09
N ALA A 225 24.75 -7.16 -0.80
CA ALA A 225 23.76 -7.20 -1.87
C ALA A 225 22.32 -7.14 -1.33
N THR A 226 21.41 -6.60 -2.14
CA THR A 226 19.97 -6.66 -1.88
C THR A 226 19.39 -7.87 -2.60
N ILE A 227 18.53 -8.65 -1.95
CA ILE A 227 17.84 -9.77 -2.59
C ILE A 227 16.52 -9.33 -3.20
N GLY A 228 16.27 -9.76 -4.43
CA GLY A 228 14.99 -9.63 -5.11
C GLY A 228 14.03 -10.72 -4.67
N CYS A 229 13.10 -10.37 -3.78
CA CYS A 229 11.90 -11.19 -3.52
C CYS A 229 10.82 -10.80 -4.53
N ASP A 230 11.11 -11.08 -5.79
CA ASP A 230 10.55 -10.36 -6.93
C ASP A 230 9.65 -11.18 -7.84
N ARG A 231 9.23 -12.38 -7.43
CA ARG A 231 8.34 -13.27 -8.19
C ARG A 231 7.07 -13.65 -7.43
N PHE A 232 6.53 -12.72 -6.65
CA PHE A 232 5.24 -12.94 -5.98
C PHE A 232 4.13 -13.20 -6.99
N GLY A 233 3.35 -14.26 -6.74
CA GLY A 233 2.28 -14.73 -7.63
C GLY A 233 2.68 -15.91 -8.52
N LEU A 234 3.97 -16.17 -8.69
CA LEU A 234 4.49 -17.38 -9.33
C LEU A 234 4.67 -18.50 -8.30
N ASP A 235 3.54 -18.99 -7.78
CA ASP A 235 3.49 -20.01 -6.73
C ASP A 235 4.05 -21.37 -7.18
N LEU A 236 4.20 -21.60 -8.50
CA LEU A 236 4.83 -22.79 -9.06
C LEU A 236 6.33 -22.88 -8.73
N PHE A 237 7.03 -21.74 -8.63
CA PHE A 237 8.45 -21.71 -8.26
C PHE A 237 8.63 -21.76 -6.75
N ASN A 238 7.91 -20.91 -6.03
CA ASN A 238 7.91 -20.86 -4.57
C ASN A 238 6.56 -20.32 -4.09
N PRO A 239 5.76 -21.09 -3.33
CA PRO A 239 4.45 -20.67 -2.86
C PRO A 239 4.51 -19.38 -2.02
N THR A 240 3.52 -18.50 -2.19
CA THR A 240 3.41 -17.22 -1.47
C THR A 240 3.60 -17.37 0.04
N GLU A 241 3.00 -18.39 0.68
CA GLU A 241 3.15 -18.62 2.12
C GLU A 241 4.62 -18.85 2.53
N GLN A 242 5.36 -19.61 1.73
CA GLN A 242 6.78 -19.91 1.99
C GLN A 242 7.65 -18.66 1.79
N ARG A 243 7.40 -17.90 0.72
CA ARG A 243 8.06 -16.60 0.49
C ARG A 243 7.85 -15.65 1.68
N VAL A 244 6.62 -15.52 2.15
CA VAL A 244 6.26 -14.67 3.30
C VAL A 244 6.96 -15.16 4.57
N ALA A 245 6.98 -16.47 4.83
CA ALA A 245 7.65 -17.03 6.01
C ALA A 245 9.17 -16.79 5.99
N THR A 246 9.80 -16.95 4.83
CA THR A 246 11.22 -16.67 4.62
C THR A 246 11.54 -15.20 4.86
N ILE A 247 10.77 -14.28 4.27
CA ILE A 247 10.95 -12.83 4.48
C ILE A 247 10.75 -12.45 5.94
N ALA A 248 9.69 -12.96 6.59
CA ALA A 248 9.46 -12.68 8.00
C ALA A 248 10.64 -13.11 8.88
N THR A 249 11.20 -14.29 8.63
CA THR A 249 12.40 -14.78 9.33
C THR A 249 13.61 -13.89 9.10
N LEU A 250 13.85 -13.44 7.86
CA LEU A 250 14.94 -12.52 7.54
C LEU A 250 14.75 -11.13 8.18
N CYS A 251 13.51 -10.64 8.24
CA CYS A 251 13.17 -9.40 8.92
C CYS A 251 13.45 -9.48 10.42
N GLU A 252 13.07 -10.57 11.08
CA GLU A 252 13.39 -10.84 12.50
C GLU A 252 14.91 -10.84 12.75
N GLN A 253 15.68 -11.32 11.78
CA GLN A 253 17.14 -11.34 11.82
C GLN A 253 17.80 -10.00 11.47
N GLY A 254 17.02 -8.97 11.13
CA GLY A 254 17.51 -7.63 10.87
C GLY A 254 17.89 -7.32 9.41
N TYR A 255 17.52 -8.16 8.45
CA TYR A 255 17.86 -7.99 7.02
C TYR A 255 16.84 -7.19 6.20
N ALA A 256 15.88 -6.50 6.84
CA ALA A 256 14.79 -5.84 6.12
C ALA A 256 15.26 -4.75 5.14
N ASP A 257 16.43 -4.13 5.36
CA ASP A 257 17.07 -3.14 4.47
C ASP A 257 17.75 -3.75 3.24
N ARG A 258 17.82 -5.08 3.15
CA ARG A 258 18.41 -5.83 2.05
C ARG A 258 17.40 -6.66 1.26
N ILE A 259 16.11 -6.36 1.39
CA ILE A 259 15.04 -7.05 0.68
C ILE A 259 14.24 -6.03 -0.13
N VAL A 260 13.92 -6.38 -1.38
CA VAL A 260 12.94 -5.65 -2.20
C VAL A 260 11.86 -6.61 -2.69
N LEU A 261 10.62 -6.11 -2.86
CA LEU A 261 9.50 -6.90 -3.36
C LEU A 261 9.13 -6.53 -4.80
N SER A 262 8.67 -7.53 -5.54
CA SER A 262 8.05 -7.37 -6.85
C SER A 262 7.36 -8.66 -7.30
N HIS A 263 6.74 -8.62 -8.48
CA HIS A 263 6.03 -9.76 -9.05
C HIS A 263 6.71 -10.37 -10.27
N ASP A 264 7.62 -9.63 -10.93
CA ASP A 264 8.15 -9.99 -12.25
C ASP A 264 6.97 -10.17 -13.24
N ALA A 265 5.91 -9.38 -13.06
CA ALA A 265 4.70 -9.44 -13.87
C ALA A 265 4.81 -8.49 -15.05
N ALA A 266 3.99 -8.73 -16.09
CA ALA A 266 3.92 -7.86 -17.25
C ALA A 266 2.48 -7.52 -17.64
N CYS A 267 2.29 -6.41 -18.36
CA CYS A 267 1.01 -6.17 -19.03
C CYS A 267 0.80 -7.22 -20.13
N TYR A 268 1.88 -7.61 -20.84
CA TYR A 268 1.82 -8.67 -21.83
C TYR A 268 3.20 -9.34 -22.06
N MET A 269 3.16 -10.63 -22.38
CA MET A 269 4.32 -11.44 -22.76
C MET A 269 3.99 -12.26 -24.00
N ASP A 270 4.81 -12.18 -25.04
CA ASP A 270 4.50 -12.78 -26.35
C ASP A 270 4.59 -14.30 -26.41
N TYR A 271 5.38 -14.90 -25.51
CA TYR A 271 5.43 -16.35 -25.37
C TYR A 271 4.17 -16.95 -24.72
N PHE A 272 3.22 -16.12 -24.30
CA PHE A 272 1.83 -16.48 -23.99
C PHE A 272 0.85 -15.85 -24.99
N SER A 273 1.10 -16.02 -26.29
CA SER A 273 0.29 -15.39 -27.34
C SER A 273 -1.09 -16.02 -27.54
N GLY A 274 -2.08 -15.17 -27.83
CA GLY A 274 -3.47 -15.59 -28.07
C GLY A 274 -4.31 -15.80 -26.81
N ALA A 275 -5.63 -15.87 -26.99
CA ALA A 275 -6.59 -15.94 -25.89
C ALA A 275 -6.45 -17.23 -25.06
N ASP A 276 -6.21 -18.37 -25.71
CA ASP A 276 -6.11 -19.67 -25.04
C ASP A 276 -4.88 -19.73 -24.11
N ALA A 277 -3.73 -19.23 -24.56
CA ALA A 277 -2.52 -19.19 -23.73
C ALA A 277 -2.67 -18.23 -22.55
N GLN A 278 -3.29 -17.07 -22.77
CA GLN A 278 -3.59 -16.10 -21.69
C GLN A 278 -4.57 -16.69 -20.67
N GLN A 279 -5.58 -17.43 -21.11
CA GLN A 279 -6.51 -18.11 -20.21
C GLN A 279 -5.82 -19.23 -19.43
N ALA A 280 -4.97 -20.01 -20.08
CA ALA A 280 -4.18 -21.05 -19.43
C ALA A 280 -3.23 -20.46 -18.38
N LEU A 281 -2.59 -19.32 -18.68
CA LEU A 281 -1.76 -18.59 -17.74
C LEU A 281 -2.55 -18.12 -16.52
N ALA A 282 -3.69 -17.46 -16.73
CA ALA A 282 -4.55 -16.98 -15.65
C ALA A 282 -5.07 -18.13 -14.76
N ALA A 283 -5.25 -19.33 -15.33
CA ALA A 283 -5.62 -20.52 -14.56
C ALA A 283 -4.44 -21.13 -13.79
N ALA A 284 -3.24 -21.13 -14.38
CA ALA A 284 -2.04 -21.74 -13.80
C ALA A 284 -1.39 -20.85 -12.72
N ALA A 285 -1.44 -19.53 -12.89
CA ALA A 285 -0.82 -18.55 -12.01
C ALA A 285 -1.80 -17.37 -11.74
N PRO A 286 -2.94 -17.64 -11.04
CA PRO A 286 -3.99 -16.63 -10.84
C PRO A 286 -3.54 -15.40 -10.05
N ASN A 287 -2.49 -15.55 -9.25
CA ASN A 287 -1.93 -14.51 -8.40
C ASN A 287 -0.80 -13.73 -9.10
N TRP A 288 -0.41 -14.09 -10.32
CA TRP A 288 0.69 -13.42 -11.02
C TRP A 288 0.21 -12.15 -11.73
N HIS A 289 0.04 -11.10 -10.94
CA HIS A 289 -0.39 -9.78 -11.38
C HIS A 289 0.11 -8.69 -10.42
N TYR A 290 0.18 -7.43 -10.87
CA TYR A 290 0.74 -6.31 -10.09
C TYR A 290 0.08 -6.01 -8.73
N LEU A 291 -1.13 -6.51 -8.50
CA LEU A 291 -1.91 -6.19 -7.29
C LEU A 291 -1.73 -7.21 -6.17
N HIS A 292 -0.99 -8.31 -6.40
CA HIS A 292 -0.90 -9.42 -5.45
C HIS A 292 -0.18 -9.00 -4.17
N ILE A 293 0.94 -8.26 -4.31
CA ILE A 293 1.68 -7.76 -3.16
C ILE A 293 0.79 -6.88 -2.27
N SER A 294 0.12 -5.88 -2.87
CA SER A 294 -0.70 -4.93 -2.13
C SER A 294 -1.92 -5.59 -1.47
N ARG A 295 -2.54 -6.57 -2.15
CA ARG A 295 -3.79 -7.20 -1.68
C ARG A 295 -3.58 -8.34 -0.68
N GLU A 296 -2.51 -9.12 -0.84
CA GLU A 296 -2.37 -10.39 -0.11
C GLU A 296 -1.02 -10.50 0.61
N VAL A 297 0.09 -10.14 -0.04
CA VAL A 297 1.43 -10.33 0.56
C VAL A 297 1.69 -9.38 1.72
N LEU A 298 1.38 -8.09 1.57
CA LEU A 298 1.61 -7.11 2.64
C LEU A 298 0.76 -7.42 3.89
N PRO A 299 -0.55 -7.76 3.78
CA PRO A 299 -1.30 -8.31 4.91
C PRO A 299 -0.66 -9.56 5.52
N ALA A 300 -0.25 -10.54 4.72
CA ALA A 300 0.35 -11.77 5.22
C ALA A 300 1.68 -11.54 5.97
N LEU A 301 2.51 -10.60 5.51
CA LEU A 301 3.74 -10.19 6.22
C LEU A 301 3.42 -9.59 7.60
N ARG A 302 2.37 -8.76 7.70
CA ARG A 302 1.92 -8.21 9.00
C ARG A 302 1.45 -9.29 9.95
N GLU A 303 0.66 -10.24 9.46
CA GLU A 303 0.17 -11.38 10.25
C GLU A 303 1.33 -12.25 10.77
N ARG A 304 2.42 -12.34 10.03
CA ARG A 304 3.67 -13.02 10.43
C ARG A 304 4.60 -12.16 11.29
N GLY A 305 4.18 -10.97 11.72
CA GLY A 305 4.92 -10.13 12.66
C GLY A 305 5.93 -9.16 12.05
N VAL A 306 5.97 -9.03 10.72
CA VAL A 306 6.79 -7.99 10.07
C VAL A 306 6.21 -6.62 10.38
N THR A 307 7.02 -5.75 10.97
CA THR A 307 6.57 -4.44 11.43
C THR A 307 6.31 -3.48 10.27
N GLU A 308 5.45 -2.49 10.47
CA GLU A 308 5.25 -1.42 9.47
C GLU A 308 6.55 -0.68 9.13
N GLY A 309 7.48 -0.58 10.08
CA GLY A 309 8.81 0.01 9.82
C GLY A 309 9.58 -0.80 8.78
N GLN A 310 9.66 -2.12 8.97
CA GLN A 310 10.31 -3.03 8.03
C GLN A 310 9.59 -3.07 6.68
N ILE A 311 8.25 -3.16 6.67
CA ILE A 311 7.47 -3.12 5.42
C ILE A 311 7.81 -1.86 4.63
N ARG A 312 7.81 -0.68 5.28
CA ARG A 312 8.18 0.58 4.63
C ARG A 312 9.59 0.56 4.04
N THR A 313 10.55 -0.03 4.75
CA THR A 313 11.92 -0.21 4.25
C THR A 313 11.95 -1.09 3.00
N ILE A 314 11.23 -2.21 3.02
CA ILE A 314 11.24 -3.21 1.93
C ILE A 314 10.51 -2.69 0.68
N VAL A 315 9.35 -2.05 0.82
CA VAL A 315 8.62 -1.45 -0.32
C VAL A 315 9.10 -0.04 -0.67
N ALA A 316 10.27 0.33 -0.12
CA ALA A 316 10.96 1.59 -0.31
C ALA A 316 10.03 2.81 -0.30
N LEU A 317 9.20 2.94 0.73
CA LEU A 317 8.58 4.22 1.05
C LEU A 317 9.71 5.17 1.48
N ALA A 318 10.29 5.89 0.52
CA ALA A 318 11.16 7.00 0.82
C ALA A 318 10.31 8.00 1.62
N GLN A 319 10.53 8.07 2.94
CA GLN A 319 9.74 8.96 3.79
C GLN A 319 10.15 10.40 3.52
N GLY A 320 9.49 10.97 2.52
CA GLY A 320 9.41 12.39 2.24
C GLY A 320 7.95 12.81 2.08
N VAL A 321 7.02 12.38 2.95
CA VAL A 321 5.68 12.98 2.94
C VAL A 321 5.85 14.46 3.25
N LYS A 322 5.81 15.28 2.20
CA LYS A 322 5.93 16.74 2.32
C LYS A 322 4.97 17.20 3.41
N PRO A 323 5.40 18.02 4.39
CA PRO A 323 4.51 18.55 5.42
C PRO A 323 3.24 19.16 4.81
N ALA A 324 3.34 19.71 3.60
CA ALA A 324 2.21 20.20 2.81
C ALA A 324 1.12 19.14 2.52
N ARG A 325 1.49 17.89 2.20
CA ARG A 325 0.52 16.80 1.95
C ARG A 325 -0.16 16.36 3.25
N VAL A 326 0.60 16.24 4.34
CA VAL A 326 0.04 15.97 5.68
C VAL A 326 -0.94 17.08 6.09
N VAL A 327 -0.55 18.34 5.90
CA VAL A 327 -1.39 19.50 6.20
C VAL A 327 -2.61 19.54 5.28
N SER A 328 -2.47 19.21 4.00
CA SER A 328 -3.58 19.16 3.04
C SER A 328 -4.62 18.11 3.42
N GLU A 329 -4.18 16.89 3.75
CA GLU A 329 -5.09 15.82 4.18
C GLU A 329 -5.76 16.14 5.53
N PHE A 330 -4.99 16.71 6.47
CA PHE A 330 -5.53 17.18 7.73
C PHE A 330 -6.57 18.31 7.52
N ALA A 331 -6.29 19.27 6.65
CA ALA A 331 -7.21 20.34 6.28
C ALA A 331 -8.45 19.80 5.55
N GLY A 332 -8.29 18.79 4.69
CA GLY A 332 -9.39 18.07 4.05
C GLY A 332 -10.32 17.44 5.08
N THR A 333 -9.74 16.77 6.08
CA THR A 333 -10.48 16.17 7.21
C THR A 333 -11.21 17.23 8.03
N LEU A 334 -10.57 18.35 8.37
CA LEU A 334 -11.21 19.47 9.07
C LEU A 334 -12.37 20.07 8.27
N LYS A 335 -12.21 20.19 6.95
CA LYS A 335 -13.27 20.69 6.05
C LYS A 335 -14.47 19.75 6.02
N THR A 336 -14.23 18.44 6.06
CA THR A 336 -15.28 17.42 6.14
C THR A 336 -16.02 17.48 7.48
N LEU A 337 -15.31 17.67 8.60
CA LEU A 337 -15.88 17.70 9.95
C LEU A 337 -16.47 19.05 10.38
N ARG A 338 -16.39 20.10 9.54
CA ARG A 338 -16.75 21.49 9.92
C ARG A 338 -18.18 21.66 10.48
N TYR A 339 -19.15 20.96 9.91
CA TYR A 339 -20.54 21.06 10.38
C TYR A 339 -20.75 20.29 11.68
N ALA A 340 -20.05 19.17 11.87
CA ALA A 340 -20.08 18.42 13.13
C ALA A 340 -19.51 19.27 14.28
N PHE A 341 -18.38 19.96 14.04
CA PHE A 341 -17.81 20.89 15.02
C PHE A 341 -18.76 22.06 15.33
N LEU A 342 -19.38 22.66 14.31
CA LEU A 342 -20.35 23.72 14.50
C LEU A 342 -21.55 23.26 15.35
N THR A 343 -22.06 22.05 15.12
CA THR A 343 -23.15 21.47 15.89
C THR A 343 -22.76 21.26 17.35
N VAL A 344 -21.62 20.63 17.62
CA VAL A 344 -21.13 20.41 19.00
C VAL A 344 -20.88 21.74 19.71
N ALA A 345 -20.22 22.70 19.06
CA ALA A 345 -19.97 24.02 19.61
C ALA A 345 -21.27 24.77 19.93
N SER A 346 -22.28 24.70 19.05
CA SER A 346 -23.58 25.34 19.26
C SER A 346 -24.35 24.71 20.42
N VAL A 347 -24.34 23.38 20.54
CA VAL A 347 -25.01 22.68 21.64
C VAL A 347 -24.33 22.99 22.98
N LEU A 348 -23.00 22.98 23.02
CA LEU A 348 -22.25 23.37 24.22
C LEU A 348 -22.51 24.85 24.57
N ALA A 349 -22.45 25.75 23.60
CA ALA A 349 -22.75 27.17 23.84
C ALA A 349 -24.15 27.37 24.42
N LEU A 350 -25.16 26.70 23.86
CA LEU A 350 -26.52 26.72 24.39
C LEU A 350 -26.58 26.18 25.83
N ALA A 351 -25.94 25.05 26.10
CA ALA A 351 -25.87 24.47 27.44
C ALA A 351 -25.25 25.42 28.46
N TYR A 352 -24.13 26.06 28.12
CA TYR A 352 -23.49 27.06 28.97
C TYR A 352 -24.38 28.28 29.18
N VAL A 353 -25.05 28.78 28.14
CA VAL A 353 -26.01 29.90 28.27
C VAL A 353 -27.17 29.52 29.19
N MET A 354 -27.76 28.34 29.05
CA MET A 354 -28.85 27.84 29.91
C MET A 354 -28.41 27.70 31.37
N ASN A 355 -27.19 27.19 31.60
CA ASN A 355 -26.63 27.04 32.94
C ASN A 355 -26.32 28.40 33.58
N LEU A 356 -25.66 29.31 32.86
CA LEU A 356 -25.25 30.62 33.38
C LEU A 356 -26.43 31.58 33.57
N SER A 357 -27.49 31.45 32.76
CA SER A 357 -28.72 32.25 32.90
C SER A 357 -29.69 31.72 33.96
N GLY A 358 -29.37 30.59 34.63
CA GLY A 358 -30.21 29.98 35.66
C GLY A 358 -31.44 29.24 35.13
N GLN A 359 -31.60 29.11 33.80
CA GLN A 359 -32.72 28.38 33.18
C GLN A 359 -32.70 26.91 33.59
N THR A 360 -31.52 26.29 33.59
CA THR A 360 -31.35 24.88 33.98
C THR A 360 -31.76 24.64 35.43
N GLN A 361 -31.44 25.56 36.34
CA GLN A 361 -31.79 25.46 37.76
C GLN A 361 -33.30 25.64 37.98
N THR A 362 -33.92 26.54 37.23
CA THR A 362 -35.37 26.78 37.27
C THR A 362 -36.13 25.54 36.80
N LEU A 363 -35.72 24.96 35.67
CA LEU A 363 -36.30 23.71 35.15
C LEU A 363 -36.10 22.54 36.11
N GLY A 364 -34.89 22.38 36.66
CA GLY A 364 -34.61 21.33 37.64
C GLY A 364 -35.47 21.46 38.90
N THR A 365 -35.71 22.69 39.38
CA THR A 365 -36.57 22.95 40.55
C THR A 365 -38.05 22.69 40.24
N TRP A 366 -38.52 23.05 39.05
CA TRP A 366 -39.90 22.75 38.63
C TRP A 366 -40.13 21.24 38.49
N ILE A 367 -39.19 20.54 37.86
CA ILE A 367 -39.25 19.09 37.66
C ILE A 367 -39.14 18.34 39.00
N ALA A 368 -38.37 18.85 39.97
CA ALA A 368 -38.33 18.30 41.33
C ALA A 368 -39.71 18.26 42.02
N GLY A 369 -40.65 19.11 41.60
CA GLY A 369 -42.05 19.07 42.07
C GLY A 369 -42.80 17.77 41.74
N THR A 370 -42.27 16.93 40.84
CA THR A 370 -42.84 15.61 40.51
C THR A 370 -42.42 14.50 41.49
N GLY A 371 -41.50 14.78 42.43
CA GLY A 371 -41.10 13.85 43.49
C GLY A 371 -40.43 12.57 42.99
N ALA A 372 -40.71 11.44 43.64
CA ALA A 372 -40.07 10.14 43.35
C ALA A 372 -40.29 9.64 41.90
N LEU A 373 -41.32 10.15 41.22
CA LEU A 373 -41.57 9.86 39.80
C LEU A 373 -40.43 10.38 38.89
N PHE A 374 -39.69 11.40 39.33
CA PHE A 374 -38.59 11.95 38.56
C PHE A 374 -37.40 10.98 38.46
N ALA A 375 -37.05 10.25 39.54
CA ALA A 375 -35.99 9.25 39.48
C ALA A 375 -36.28 8.19 38.41
N PHE A 376 -37.53 7.74 38.33
CA PHE A 376 -37.96 6.78 37.33
C PHE A 376 -37.81 7.31 35.90
N LEU A 377 -38.14 8.58 35.67
CA LEU A 377 -38.08 9.19 34.34
C LEU A 377 -36.72 9.82 34.00
N SER A 378 -35.79 9.92 34.95
CA SER A 378 -34.50 10.61 34.78
C SER A 378 -33.69 10.14 33.56
N PRO A 379 -33.58 8.83 33.24
CA PRO A 379 -32.86 8.37 32.05
C PRO A 379 -33.41 8.90 30.71
N THR A 380 -34.71 9.25 30.66
CA THR A 380 -35.36 9.72 29.42
C THR A 380 -34.77 11.04 28.91
N LEU A 381 -34.29 11.91 29.81
CA LEU A 381 -33.68 13.19 29.43
C LEU A 381 -32.36 12.97 28.70
N GLY A 382 -31.51 12.09 29.23
CA GLY A 382 -30.26 11.70 28.58
C GLY A 382 -30.48 11.01 27.24
N TRP A 383 -31.48 10.10 27.21
CA TRP A 383 -31.90 9.40 25.99
C TRP A 383 -32.36 10.35 24.90
N LEU A 384 -33.28 11.28 25.21
CA LEU A 384 -33.76 12.31 24.28
C LEU A 384 -32.62 13.21 23.81
N GLY A 385 -31.81 13.70 24.75
CA GLY A 385 -30.68 14.56 24.45
C GLY A 385 -29.71 13.93 23.46
N THR A 386 -29.40 12.65 23.63
CA THR A 386 -28.44 11.96 22.78
C THR A 386 -29.05 11.45 21.49
N ALA A 387 -30.32 11.05 21.49
CA ALA A 387 -31.04 10.70 20.27
C ALA A 387 -31.06 11.86 19.25
N VAL A 388 -31.19 13.09 19.75
CA VAL A 388 -31.18 14.30 18.90
C VAL A 388 -29.76 14.75 18.56
N THR A 389 -28.85 14.78 19.54
CA THR A 389 -27.51 15.37 19.36
C THR A 389 -26.46 14.39 18.82
N GLY A 390 -26.69 13.09 18.91
CA GLY A 390 -25.71 12.04 18.57
C GLY A 390 -24.54 11.88 19.56
N SER A 391 -24.49 12.67 20.64
CA SER A 391 -23.34 12.71 21.56
C SER A 391 -23.73 12.77 23.03
N ASP A 392 -23.24 11.81 23.82
CA ASP A 392 -23.41 11.80 25.28
C ASP A 392 -22.78 13.03 25.92
N THR A 393 -21.67 13.54 25.36
CA THR A 393 -20.99 14.73 25.90
C THR A 393 -21.90 15.95 25.79
N SER A 394 -22.54 16.13 24.63
CA SER A 394 -23.47 17.22 24.38
C SER A 394 -24.73 17.10 25.24
N ALA A 395 -25.29 15.90 25.36
CA ALA A 395 -26.46 15.65 26.20
C ALA A 395 -26.18 15.86 27.71
N ASN A 396 -25.00 15.45 28.17
CA ASN A 396 -24.57 15.69 29.55
C ASN A 396 -24.34 17.18 29.84
N ALA A 397 -23.76 17.93 28.92
CA ALA A 397 -23.62 19.37 29.07
C ALA A 397 -24.99 20.07 29.24
N LEU A 398 -26.01 19.62 28.50
CA LEU A 398 -27.37 20.16 28.56
C LEU A 398 -28.13 19.79 29.84
N PHE A 399 -28.06 18.52 30.25
CA PHE A 399 -29.00 17.98 31.25
C PHE A 399 -28.37 17.53 32.57
N ALA A 400 -27.05 17.34 32.68
CA ALA A 400 -26.45 16.87 33.93
C ALA A 400 -26.64 17.86 35.08
N THR A 401 -26.46 19.17 34.84
CA THR A 401 -26.70 20.21 35.85
C THR A 401 -28.18 20.26 36.27
N LEU A 402 -29.10 20.01 35.34
CA LEU A 402 -30.53 19.90 35.63
C LEU A 402 -30.81 18.73 36.57
N GLN A 403 -30.28 17.57 36.24
CA GLN A 403 -30.43 16.33 37.01
C GLN A 403 -29.86 16.47 38.42
N GLN A 404 -28.66 17.07 38.53
CA GLN A 404 -28.03 17.38 39.81
C GLN A 404 -28.88 18.32 40.66
N THR A 405 -29.41 19.39 40.06
CA THR A 405 -30.26 20.35 40.77
C THR A 405 -31.56 19.71 41.24
N ALA A 406 -32.20 18.91 40.38
CA ALA A 406 -33.43 18.21 40.72
C ALA A 406 -33.20 17.15 41.82
N ALA A 407 -32.06 16.44 41.80
CA ALA A 407 -31.67 15.49 42.84
C ALA A 407 -31.57 16.16 44.22
N GLN A 408 -30.84 17.29 44.29
CA GLN A 408 -30.67 18.07 45.52
C GLN A 408 -32.01 18.58 46.10
N LYS A 409 -32.96 18.94 45.23
CA LYS A 409 -34.29 19.43 45.65
C LYS A 409 -35.26 18.32 46.06
N THR A 410 -35.08 17.11 45.52
CA THR A 410 -35.93 15.94 45.82
C THR A 410 -35.35 15.06 46.95
N GLY A 411 -34.10 15.29 47.36
CA GLY A 411 -33.41 14.47 48.35
C GLY A 411 -32.89 13.14 47.80
N ILE A 412 -32.81 13.00 46.48
CA ILE A 412 -32.26 11.82 45.79
C ILE A 412 -30.76 12.03 45.61
N ASP A 413 -29.97 10.94 45.62
CA ASP A 413 -28.54 11.02 45.39
C ASP A 413 -28.21 11.69 44.02
N PRO A 414 -27.45 12.80 43.99
CA PRO A 414 -27.11 13.47 42.74
C PRO A 414 -26.28 12.64 41.77
N THR A 415 -25.44 11.73 42.28
CA THR A 415 -24.63 10.81 41.48
C THR A 415 -25.54 9.86 40.70
N LEU A 416 -26.60 9.35 41.33
CA LEU A 416 -27.58 8.48 40.67
C LEU A 416 -28.24 9.18 39.47
N LEU A 417 -28.77 10.40 39.63
CA LEU A 417 -29.50 11.07 38.55
C LEU A 417 -28.58 11.57 37.42
N VAL A 418 -27.34 11.95 37.73
CA VAL A 418 -26.34 12.29 36.71
C VAL A 418 -25.85 11.04 35.96
N ALA A 419 -25.66 9.92 36.67
CA ALA A 419 -25.33 8.63 36.05
C ALA A 419 -26.49 8.10 35.19
N ALA A 420 -27.73 8.27 35.64
CA ALA A 420 -28.94 7.95 34.89
C ALA A 420 -29.01 8.74 33.58
N ASN A 421 -28.64 10.02 33.60
CA ASN A 421 -28.55 10.85 32.39
C ASN A 421 -27.54 10.29 31.39
N THR A 422 -26.34 9.95 31.84
CA THR A 422 -25.30 9.37 30.97
C THR A 422 -25.73 8.02 30.42
N SER A 423 -26.29 7.15 31.27
CA SER A 423 -26.74 5.81 30.89
C SER A 423 -27.89 5.86 29.88
N GLY A 424 -28.83 6.79 30.08
CA GLY A 424 -29.90 7.04 29.11
C GLY A 424 -29.36 7.53 27.77
N GLY A 425 -28.32 8.37 27.79
CA GLY A 425 -27.64 8.84 26.59
C GLY A 425 -27.07 7.72 25.73
N VAL A 426 -26.37 6.76 26.35
CA VAL A 426 -25.84 5.58 25.66
C VAL A 426 -26.96 4.79 24.95
N VAL A 427 -28.10 4.62 25.61
CA VAL A 427 -29.26 3.95 24.99
C VAL A 427 -29.85 4.78 23.84
N GLY A 428 -29.85 6.11 23.97
CA GLY A 428 -30.31 7.04 22.94
C GLY A 428 -29.43 7.10 21.69
N LYS A 429 -28.12 6.83 21.82
CA LYS A 429 -27.17 6.80 20.69
C LYS A 429 -27.60 5.88 19.56
N MET A 430 -28.24 4.75 19.88
CA MET A 430 -28.68 3.75 18.91
C MET A 430 -29.65 4.31 17.86
N ILE A 431 -30.43 5.32 18.22
CA ILE A 431 -31.44 5.92 17.34
C ILE A 431 -31.01 7.30 16.81
N SER A 432 -29.78 7.73 17.08
CA SER A 432 -29.30 9.02 16.61
C SER A 432 -29.03 8.99 15.10
N PRO A 433 -29.45 10.02 14.34
CA PRO A 433 -29.22 10.07 12.90
C PRO A 433 -27.75 9.89 12.50
N GLN A 434 -26.83 10.49 13.26
CA GLN A 434 -25.38 10.38 13.00
C GLN A 434 -24.87 8.93 13.07
N ASN A 435 -25.22 8.19 14.12
CA ASN A 435 -24.77 6.81 14.27
C ASN A 435 -25.43 5.88 13.24
N LEU A 436 -26.69 6.14 12.89
CA LEU A 436 -27.40 5.39 11.85
C LEU A 436 -26.74 5.58 10.48
N THR A 437 -26.33 6.81 10.13
CA THR A 437 -25.59 7.08 8.89
C THR A 437 -24.22 6.41 8.90
N ILE A 438 -23.47 6.47 10.00
CA ILE A 438 -22.16 5.80 10.12
C ILE A 438 -22.32 4.28 9.94
N ALA A 439 -23.31 3.68 10.61
CA ALA A 439 -23.59 2.25 10.50
C ALA A 439 -23.99 1.86 9.07
N ALA A 440 -24.87 2.62 8.42
CA ALA A 440 -25.30 2.40 7.04
C ALA A 440 -24.11 2.44 6.05
N THR A 441 -23.19 3.40 6.22
CA THR A 441 -22.00 3.52 5.39
C THR A 441 -21.03 2.35 5.60
N ALA A 442 -20.79 1.94 6.85
CA ALA A 442 -19.82 0.89 7.19
C ALA A 442 -20.18 -0.48 6.61
N VAL A 443 -21.48 -0.77 6.42
CA VAL A 443 -21.96 -2.07 5.90
C VAL A 443 -22.49 -1.98 4.46
N GLY A 444 -22.21 -0.88 3.75
CA GLY A 444 -22.58 -0.72 2.34
C GLY A 444 -24.08 -0.51 2.07
N LEU A 445 -24.87 -0.09 3.06
CA LEU A 445 -26.31 0.13 2.97
C LEU A 445 -26.65 1.63 2.84
N HIS A 446 -26.07 2.31 1.85
CA HIS A 446 -26.24 3.75 1.66
C HIS A 446 -27.72 4.14 1.44
N GLY A 447 -28.20 5.16 2.17
CA GLY A 447 -29.58 5.65 2.06
C GLY A 447 -30.65 4.76 2.73
N LYS A 448 -30.24 3.71 3.48
CA LYS A 448 -31.14 2.81 4.22
C LYS A 448 -31.16 3.05 5.73
N GLU A 449 -30.86 4.27 6.18
CA GLU A 449 -30.85 4.65 7.60
C GLU A 449 -32.22 4.42 8.25
N SER A 450 -33.31 4.64 7.50
CA SER A 450 -34.68 4.42 7.98
C SER A 450 -34.97 2.94 8.28
N ASP A 451 -34.40 2.02 7.49
CA ASP A 451 -34.56 0.58 7.71
C ASP A 451 -33.82 0.12 8.96
N ILE A 452 -32.62 0.66 9.19
CA ILE A 452 -31.85 0.42 10.42
C ILE A 452 -32.61 0.97 11.62
N PHE A 453 -33.06 2.24 11.55
CA PHE A 453 -33.84 2.90 12.60
C PHE A 453 -35.06 2.06 13.02
N ARG A 454 -35.86 1.58 12.05
CA ARG A 454 -37.05 0.77 12.32
C ARG A 454 -36.73 -0.54 13.07
N ARG A 455 -35.54 -1.11 12.86
CA ARG A 455 -35.10 -2.33 13.55
C ARG A 455 -34.56 -2.05 14.94
N VAL A 456 -33.89 -0.92 15.17
CA VAL A 456 -33.22 -0.62 16.45
C VAL A 456 -34.07 0.19 17.42
N VAL A 457 -35.08 0.92 16.95
CA VAL A 457 -35.92 1.78 17.81
C VAL A 457 -36.62 0.99 18.92
N GLY A 458 -37.09 -0.23 18.62
CA GLY A 458 -37.71 -1.11 19.61
C GLY A 458 -36.75 -1.51 20.73
N TRP A 459 -35.48 -1.81 20.38
CA TRP A 459 -34.44 -2.13 21.35
C TRP A 459 -34.07 -0.92 22.22
N SER A 460 -33.94 0.27 21.61
CA SER A 460 -33.63 1.49 22.34
C SER A 460 -34.73 1.87 23.35
N VAL A 461 -36.01 1.78 22.95
CA VAL A 461 -37.14 2.03 23.86
C VAL A 461 -37.24 0.95 24.94
N GLY A 462 -37.05 -0.32 24.60
CA GLY A 462 -37.08 -1.41 25.57
C GLY A 462 -36.00 -1.26 26.64
N LEU A 463 -34.77 -0.95 26.23
CA LEU A 463 -33.65 -0.71 27.16
C LEU A 463 -33.86 0.56 28.00
N LEU A 464 -34.49 1.59 27.45
CA LEU A 464 -34.87 2.78 28.20
C LEU A 464 -35.84 2.43 29.34
N ILE A 465 -36.86 1.62 29.08
CA ILE A 465 -37.83 1.20 30.11
C ILE A 465 -37.13 0.41 31.23
N VAL A 466 -36.24 -0.51 30.86
CA VAL A 466 -35.45 -1.29 31.84
C VAL A 466 -34.59 -0.34 32.70
N LEU A 467 -33.96 0.65 32.07
CA LEU A 467 -33.12 1.62 32.77
C LEU A 467 -33.94 2.52 33.70
N CYS A 468 -35.12 2.97 33.28
CA CYS A 468 -36.07 3.71 34.12
C CYS A 468 -36.51 2.92 35.36
N LEU A 469 -36.83 1.63 35.18
CA LEU A 469 -37.15 0.72 36.30
C LEU A 469 -35.96 0.56 37.25
N LEU A 470 -34.77 0.34 36.71
CA LEU A 470 -33.56 0.16 37.51
C LEU A 470 -33.23 1.41 38.34
N VAL A 471 -33.24 2.60 37.72
CA VAL A 471 -32.95 3.87 38.41
C VAL A 471 -34.03 4.19 39.45
N GLY A 472 -35.31 3.87 39.18
CA GLY A 472 -36.38 4.00 40.16
C GLY A 472 -36.25 3.04 41.35
N LEU A 473 -35.71 1.82 41.14
CA LEU A 473 -35.40 0.90 42.23
C LEU A 473 -34.16 1.36 43.01
N GLN A 474 -33.13 1.86 42.32
CA GLN A 474 -31.91 2.41 42.94
C GLN A 474 -32.17 3.66 43.78
N SER A 475 -33.20 4.45 43.47
CA SER A 475 -33.59 5.58 44.31
C SER A 475 -34.32 5.17 45.60
N THR A 476 -34.69 3.89 45.75
CA THR A 476 -35.47 3.38 46.88
C THR A 476 -34.86 2.11 47.49
N VAL A 477 -35.24 0.93 46.99
CA VAL A 477 -34.95 -0.39 47.57
C VAL A 477 -33.56 -0.94 47.21
N LEU A 478 -32.97 -0.46 46.12
CA LEU A 478 -31.62 -0.82 45.66
C LEU A 478 -30.62 0.32 45.90
N SER A 479 -30.87 1.18 46.90
CA SER A 479 -30.01 2.32 47.23
C SER A 479 -28.59 1.93 47.61
N TRP A 480 -28.35 0.69 48.02
CA TRP A 480 -27.01 0.15 48.31
C TRP A 480 -26.13 -0.06 47.06
N MET A 481 -26.70 0.01 45.85
CA MET A 481 -25.97 -0.14 44.58
C MET A 481 -25.36 1.17 44.07
N VAL A 482 -25.69 2.28 44.71
CA VAL A 482 -25.27 3.66 44.39
C VAL A 482 -24.35 4.13 45.50
#